data_AF-A0A836VUY8-F1
#
_entry.id   AF-A0A836VUY8-F1
#
_cell.length_a   1.000
_cell.length_b   1.000
_cell.length_c   1.000
_cell.angle_alpha   90.00
_cell.angle_beta   90.00
_cell.angle_gamma   90.00
#
_symmetry.space_group_name_H-M   'P 1'
#
loop_
_entity.id
_entity.type
_entity.pdbx_description
1 polymer ?
#
loop_
_entity_poly.entity_id
_entity_poly.type
_entity_poly.pdbx_seq_one_letter_code
_entity_poly.pdbx_strand_id
1 'polypeptide(L)'
;AFSFALLPFLLDAVGGLQTLHEKLPADKLTLVAPTEITAFYVAVIALNGLVGIVTQPHVMGCCAAGRTELDGQIGFMGGNLLKRVCTIAWALTGVAAIAYMAEQGRADINPDNVFGEIAYQFLPKILPGLLGLFLAGLLASVMSSCDAFMVSTSGLFTENIYKPLFPDRSPKHYLLIARVSSLFVVVAGVIFAYRLEGVVAGLEIFWKIGPMLGIAFWMGLFWRRMTAVGAWASTLVAFGVWWLTTQSAFINWVDSLPFADEWRLVFIRDGKAMIYLPWQMIFYLCCGALAGVCASLMSRPPEPDRLDRFYALIRTPVTPGETVDAPCTLPRGVTVPPVRKLIPLPSFEIYVPSPQMWVGFVIGWLAVAVLIGTFVWLIS
;
A
#
# COMPACT_ATOMS: atom_id res chain seq x y z
N ALA A 1 -8.89 11.86 -13.65
CA ALA A 1 -9.67 12.58 -14.68
C ALA A 1 -9.67 14.09 -14.44
N PHE A 2 -10.24 14.60 -13.35
CA PHE A 2 -10.35 16.06 -13.14
C PHE A 2 -9.03 16.83 -13.08
N SER A 3 -7.96 16.25 -12.55
CA SER A 3 -6.65 16.90 -12.59
C SER A 3 -6.13 17.05 -14.04
N PHE A 4 -6.40 16.09 -14.92
CA PHE A 4 -6.09 16.24 -16.36
C PHE A 4 -6.96 17.31 -17.02
N ALA A 5 -8.23 17.45 -16.60
CA ALA A 5 -9.11 18.49 -17.11
C ALA A 5 -8.72 19.89 -16.62
N LEU A 6 -8.26 20.01 -15.37
CA LEU A 6 -7.85 21.28 -14.75
C LEU A 6 -6.49 21.76 -15.24
N LEU A 7 -5.55 20.82 -15.43
CA LEU A 7 -4.14 21.15 -15.66
C LEU A 7 -3.90 22.14 -16.81
N PRO A 8 -4.52 22.02 -18.01
CA PRO A 8 -4.29 22.98 -19.10
C PRO A 8 -4.70 24.41 -18.73
N PHE A 9 -5.86 24.58 -18.08
CA PHE A 9 -6.37 25.91 -17.70
C PHE A 9 -5.58 26.52 -16.54
N LEU A 10 -5.14 25.68 -15.61
CA LEU A 10 -4.31 26.13 -14.51
C LEU A 10 -2.92 26.52 -14.99
N LEU A 11 -2.33 25.74 -15.92
CA LEU A 11 -1.05 26.07 -16.56
C LEU A 11 -1.15 27.37 -17.35
N ASP A 12 -2.22 27.56 -18.13
CA ASP A 12 -2.47 28.81 -18.85
C ASP A 12 -2.52 30.02 -17.89
N ALA A 13 -3.22 29.88 -16.76
CA ALA A 13 -3.35 30.93 -15.76
C ALA A 13 -2.03 31.32 -15.06
N VAL A 14 -1.05 30.42 -14.96
CA VAL A 14 0.28 30.73 -14.39
C VAL A 14 1.31 31.15 -15.43
N GLY A 15 0.94 31.17 -16.72
CA GLY A 15 1.83 31.51 -17.83
C GLY A 15 2.60 30.32 -18.43
N GLY A 16 2.12 29.10 -18.22
CA GLY A 16 2.66 27.86 -18.78
C GLY A 16 3.72 27.18 -17.90
N LEU A 17 4.18 26.03 -18.39
CA LEU A 17 5.12 25.16 -17.67
C LEU A 17 6.51 25.81 -17.52
N GLN A 18 6.95 26.59 -18.49
CA GLN A 18 8.23 27.30 -18.43
C GLN A 18 8.24 28.34 -17.30
N THR A 19 7.14 29.09 -17.16
CA THR A 19 6.96 30.10 -16.12
C THR A 19 6.92 29.48 -14.72
N LEU A 20 6.46 28.23 -14.57
CA LEU A 20 6.56 27.52 -13.29
C LEU A 20 7.99 27.29 -12.83
N HIS A 21 8.92 27.02 -13.77
CA HIS A 21 10.35 26.85 -13.45
C HIS A 21 11.00 28.15 -13.00
N GLU A 22 10.53 29.28 -13.50
CA GLU A 22 11.03 30.61 -13.12
C GLU A 22 10.44 31.09 -11.78
N LYS A 23 9.18 30.75 -11.50
CA LYS A 23 8.44 31.24 -10.33
C LYS A 23 8.64 30.39 -9.08
N LEU A 24 8.89 29.10 -9.23
CA LEU A 24 9.05 28.20 -8.09
C LEU A 24 10.53 27.95 -7.80
N PRO A 25 10.92 27.89 -6.51
CA PRO A 25 12.27 27.50 -6.18
C PRO A 25 12.53 26.04 -6.62
N ALA A 26 13.77 25.77 -7.06
CA ALA A 26 14.13 24.53 -7.74
C ALA A 26 13.85 23.27 -6.90
N ASP A 27 13.87 23.38 -5.58
CA ASP A 27 13.55 22.31 -4.63
C ASP A 27 12.09 21.83 -4.71
N LYS A 28 11.17 22.65 -5.24
CA LYS A 28 9.77 22.28 -5.47
C LYS A 28 9.55 21.48 -6.76
N LEU A 29 10.56 21.45 -7.63
CA LEU A 29 10.54 20.74 -8.92
C LEU A 29 11.47 19.52 -8.92
N THR A 30 12.12 19.21 -7.80
CA THR A 30 12.94 18.00 -7.67
C THR A 30 12.10 16.78 -7.24
N LEU A 31 12.45 15.61 -7.77
CA LEU A 31 11.81 14.32 -7.42
C LEU A 31 11.93 13.94 -5.93
N VAL A 32 12.97 14.44 -5.27
CA VAL A 32 13.25 14.21 -3.87
C VAL A 32 13.24 15.55 -3.14
N ALA A 33 12.72 15.56 -1.92
CA ALA A 33 12.82 16.69 -1.02
C ALA A 33 13.97 16.38 -0.04
N PRO A 34 15.19 16.94 -0.24
CA PRO A 34 16.37 16.51 0.51
C PRO A 34 16.19 16.59 2.04
N THR A 35 15.39 17.56 2.49
CA THR A 35 15.07 17.81 3.89
C THR A 35 14.01 16.89 4.48
N GLU A 36 13.26 16.10 3.70
CA GLU A 36 12.21 15.21 4.24
C GLU A 36 12.17 13.85 3.51
N ILE A 37 11.94 13.87 2.20
CA ILE A 37 11.76 12.69 1.34
C ILE A 37 13.02 12.49 0.49
N THR A 38 14.00 11.78 1.05
CA THR A 38 15.26 11.42 0.37
C THR A 38 15.08 10.22 -0.56
N ALA A 39 16.07 9.93 -1.42
CA ALA A 39 16.06 8.70 -2.22
C ALA A 39 16.02 7.42 -1.35
N PHE A 40 16.70 7.46 -0.20
CA PHE A 40 16.63 6.40 0.81
C PHE A 40 15.21 6.21 1.34
N TYR A 41 14.51 7.31 1.64
CA TYR A 41 13.12 7.29 2.06
C TYR A 41 12.21 6.62 1.02
N VAL A 42 12.35 7.00 -0.25
CA VAL A 42 11.57 6.43 -1.35
C VAL A 42 11.84 4.92 -1.49
N ALA A 43 13.11 4.50 -1.43
CA ALA A 43 13.49 3.09 -1.56
C ALA A 43 12.92 2.24 -0.41
N VAL A 44 13.02 2.70 0.83
CA VAL A 44 12.52 1.97 2.00
C VAL A 44 11.00 1.91 2.02
N ILE A 45 10.31 3.00 1.66
CA ILE A 45 8.84 2.99 1.55
C ILE A 45 8.38 2.05 0.43
N ALA A 46 9.09 2.02 -0.70
CA ALA A 46 8.76 1.09 -1.78
C ALA A 46 8.89 -0.37 -1.31
N LEU A 47 9.99 -0.70 -0.62
CA LEU A 47 10.19 -2.03 -0.02
C LEU A 47 9.11 -2.35 1.01
N ASN A 48 8.84 -1.42 1.93
CA ASN A 48 7.83 -1.58 2.96
C ASN A 48 6.44 -1.77 2.35
N GLY A 49 6.08 -0.99 1.32
CA GLY A 49 4.85 -1.14 0.56
C GLY A 49 4.71 -2.51 -0.11
N LEU A 50 5.81 -3.03 -0.67
CA LEU A 50 5.85 -4.40 -1.23
C LEU A 50 5.61 -5.46 -0.16
N VAL A 51 6.17 -5.29 1.04
CA VAL A 51 5.92 -6.20 2.16
C VAL A 51 4.45 -6.13 2.59
N GLY A 52 3.85 -4.94 2.66
CA GLY A 52 2.49 -4.74 3.17
C GLY A 52 1.33 -4.97 2.20
N ILE A 53 1.55 -4.90 0.88
CA ILE A 53 0.47 -4.98 -0.12
C ILE A 53 -0.34 -6.28 0.00
N VAL A 54 0.32 -7.39 0.33
CA VAL A 54 -0.26 -8.73 0.46
C VAL A 54 -1.24 -8.85 1.63
N THR A 55 -1.12 -7.97 2.63
CA THR A 55 -1.99 -7.98 3.82
C THR A 55 -3.21 -7.09 3.70
N GLN A 56 -3.33 -6.34 2.60
CA GLN A 56 -4.49 -5.50 2.39
C GLN A 56 -5.72 -6.37 2.13
N PRO A 57 -6.82 -6.19 2.88
CA PRO A 57 -7.92 -7.16 2.90
C PRO A 57 -8.66 -7.29 1.57
N HIS A 58 -8.62 -6.26 0.73
CA HIS A 58 -9.24 -6.27 -0.59
C HIS A 58 -8.35 -6.93 -1.67
N VAL A 59 -7.02 -6.95 -1.49
CA VAL A 59 -6.08 -7.41 -2.54
C VAL A 59 -6.31 -8.87 -2.90
N MET A 60 -6.44 -9.76 -1.90
CA MET A 60 -6.73 -11.17 -2.17
C MET A 60 -8.10 -11.36 -2.82
N GLY A 61 -9.12 -10.61 -2.41
CA GLY A 61 -10.46 -10.66 -3.00
C GLY A 61 -10.48 -10.19 -4.45
N CYS A 62 -9.75 -9.12 -4.77
CA CYS A 62 -9.62 -8.62 -6.15
C CYS A 62 -8.96 -9.66 -7.07
N CYS A 63 -7.88 -10.31 -6.62
CA CYS A 63 -7.22 -11.36 -7.42
C CYS A 63 -8.10 -12.61 -7.55
N ALA A 64 -8.82 -13.00 -6.48
CA ALA A 64 -9.69 -14.17 -6.48
C ALA A 64 -10.97 -14.00 -7.33
N ALA A 65 -11.34 -12.76 -7.67
CA ALA A 65 -12.48 -12.48 -8.55
C ALA A 65 -12.16 -12.70 -10.05
N GLY A 66 -10.88 -12.86 -10.40
CA GLY A 66 -10.45 -13.20 -11.76
C GLY A 66 -10.89 -14.62 -12.17
N ARG A 67 -11.07 -14.85 -13.48
CA ARG A 67 -11.40 -16.20 -14.00
C ARG A 67 -10.15 -17.04 -14.20
N THR A 68 -9.03 -16.38 -14.46
CA THR A 68 -7.72 -16.97 -14.71
C THR A 68 -6.64 -16.19 -13.95
N GLU A 69 -5.47 -16.80 -13.77
CA GLU A 69 -4.31 -16.08 -13.21
C GLU A 69 -3.91 -14.87 -14.06
N LEU A 70 -4.11 -14.96 -15.38
CA LEU A 70 -3.77 -13.89 -16.31
C LEU A 70 -4.61 -12.64 -16.08
N ASP A 71 -5.90 -12.80 -15.78
CA ASP A 71 -6.79 -11.70 -15.43
C ASP A 71 -6.28 -10.96 -14.20
N GLY A 72 -5.83 -11.72 -13.19
CA GLY A 72 -5.23 -11.17 -11.97
C GLY A 72 -3.93 -10.43 -12.25
N GLN A 73 -3.01 -11.03 -13.03
CA GLN A 73 -1.71 -10.43 -13.38
C GLN A 73 -1.87 -9.14 -14.18
N ILE A 74 -2.66 -9.16 -15.27
CA ILE A 74 -2.88 -8.00 -16.13
C ILE A 74 -3.68 -6.93 -15.38
N GLY A 75 -4.75 -7.32 -14.67
CA GLY A 75 -5.60 -6.41 -13.92
C GLY A 75 -4.82 -5.68 -12.83
N PHE A 76 -4.03 -6.41 -12.05
CA PHE A 76 -3.25 -5.84 -10.96
C PHE A 76 -2.13 -4.93 -11.49
N MET A 77 -1.36 -5.38 -12.50
CA MET A 77 -0.30 -4.58 -13.11
C MET A 77 -0.87 -3.34 -13.81
N GLY A 78 -1.86 -3.52 -14.68
CA GLY A 78 -2.48 -2.45 -15.47
C GLY A 78 -3.16 -1.41 -14.59
N GLY A 79 -3.90 -1.83 -13.57
CA GLY A 79 -4.53 -0.93 -12.60
C GLY A 79 -3.50 -0.09 -11.82
N ASN A 80 -2.40 -0.71 -11.37
CA ASN A 80 -1.33 0.01 -10.69
C ASN A 80 -0.63 1.00 -11.62
N LEU A 81 -0.31 0.62 -12.87
CA LEU A 81 0.32 1.51 -13.84
C LEU A 81 -0.58 2.70 -14.22
N LEU A 82 -1.87 2.46 -14.46
CA LEU A 82 -2.83 3.53 -14.76
C LEU A 82 -2.91 4.56 -13.62
N LYS A 83 -2.86 4.08 -12.37
CA LYS A 83 -2.80 4.96 -11.19
C LYS A 83 -1.53 5.81 -11.20
N ARG A 84 -0.38 5.28 -11.64
CA ARG A 84 0.87 6.06 -11.76
C ARG A 84 0.83 7.11 -12.88
N VAL A 85 0.14 6.84 -13.97
CA VAL A 85 -0.13 7.88 -14.99
C VAL A 85 -0.91 9.04 -14.37
N CYS A 86 -1.92 8.75 -13.55
CA CYS A 86 -2.71 9.79 -12.88
C CYS A 86 -1.89 10.63 -11.90
N THR A 87 -0.90 10.03 -11.21
CA THR A 87 -0.06 10.78 -10.25
C THR A 87 0.75 11.90 -10.89
N ILE A 88 1.08 11.80 -12.19
CA ILE A 88 1.76 12.87 -12.93
C ILE A 88 0.87 14.13 -12.96
N ALA A 89 -0.38 13.98 -13.39
CA ALA A 89 -1.32 15.11 -13.43
C ALA A 89 -1.62 15.65 -12.03
N TRP A 90 -1.69 14.79 -11.01
CA TRP A 90 -1.91 15.22 -9.62
C TRP A 90 -0.75 16.08 -9.12
N ALA A 91 0.49 15.63 -9.32
CA ALA A 91 1.68 16.37 -8.91
C ALA A 91 1.78 17.73 -9.64
N LEU A 92 1.66 17.73 -10.97
CA LEU A 92 1.72 18.96 -11.77
C LEU A 92 0.60 19.95 -11.41
N THR A 93 -0.62 19.44 -11.16
CA THR A 93 -1.73 20.29 -10.71
C THR A 93 -1.43 20.90 -9.34
N GLY A 94 -0.87 20.13 -8.40
CA GLY A 94 -0.49 20.65 -7.07
C GLY A 94 0.57 21.74 -7.14
N VAL A 95 1.63 21.51 -7.92
CA VAL A 95 2.71 22.49 -8.14
C VAL A 95 2.18 23.77 -8.79
N ALA A 96 1.40 23.63 -9.87
CA ALA A 96 0.81 24.78 -10.56
C ALA A 96 -0.19 25.55 -9.68
N ALA A 97 -0.95 24.85 -8.83
CA ALA A 97 -1.88 25.46 -7.89
C ALA A 97 -1.18 26.33 -6.86
N ILE A 98 -0.05 25.86 -6.31
CA ILE A 98 0.74 26.62 -5.32
C ILE A 98 1.29 27.90 -5.96
N ALA A 99 1.85 27.83 -7.17
CA ALA A 99 2.32 29.01 -7.89
C ALA A 99 1.21 30.02 -8.13
N TYR A 100 0.04 29.56 -8.62
CA TYR A 100 -1.12 30.40 -8.85
C TYR A 100 -1.62 31.07 -7.56
N MET A 101 -1.73 30.34 -6.46
CA MET A 101 -2.19 30.89 -5.18
C MET A 101 -1.19 31.88 -4.57
N ALA A 102 0.11 31.63 -4.73
CA ALA A 102 1.17 32.55 -4.30
C ALA A 102 1.10 33.88 -5.08
N GLU A 103 0.85 33.85 -6.39
CA GLU A 103 0.63 35.06 -7.20
C GLU A 103 -0.58 35.88 -6.75
N GLN A 104 -1.62 35.24 -6.21
CA GLN A 104 -2.76 35.93 -5.62
C GLN A 104 -2.49 36.50 -4.22
N GLY A 105 -1.26 36.43 -3.72
CA GLY A 105 -0.88 36.94 -2.40
C GLY A 105 -1.46 36.14 -1.24
N ARG A 106 -1.86 34.88 -1.45
CA ARG A 106 -2.36 34.00 -0.39
C ARG A 106 -1.19 33.51 0.47
N ALA A 107 -1.12 34.01 1.71
CA ALA A 107 -0.07 33.64 2.66
C ALA A 107 -0.37 32.34 3.45
N ASP A 108 -1.65 32.00 3.63
CA ASP A 108 -2.09 30.80 4.37
C ASP A 108 -2.73 29.80 3.40
N ILE A 109 -1.91 28.89 2.87
CA ILE A 109 -2.33 27.83 1.96
C ILE A 109 -2.36 26.53 2.76
N ASN A 110 -3.57 26.05 3.07
CA ASN A 110 -3.73 24.71 3.62
C ASN A 110 -3.54 23.67 2.49
N PRO A 111 -2.51 22.81 2.54
CA PRO A 111 -2.21 21.85 1.48
C PRO A 111 -3.36 20.89 1.16
N ASP A 112 -4.15 20.50 2.17
CA ASP A 112 -5.24 19.53 2.02
C ASP A 112 -6.44 20.11 1.25
N ASN A 113 -6.57 21.45 1.20
CA ASN A 113 -7.69 22.13 0.52
C ASN A 113 -7.38 22.55 -0.92
N VAL A 114 -6.10 22.59 -1.31
CA VAL A 114 -5.63 23.17 -2.59
C VAL A 114 -6.39 22.62 -3.79
N PHE A 115 -6.54 21.30 -3.88
CA PHE A 115 -7.20 20.69 -5.03
C PHE A 115 -8.69 21.07 -5.13
N GLY A 116 -9.39 21.15 -3.99
CA GLY A 116 -10.79 21.57 -3.93
C GLY A 116 -10.96 23.05 -4.29
N GLU A 117 -10.07 23.91 -3.80
CA GLU A 117 -10.09 25.35 -4.11
C GLU A 117 -9.88 25.61 -5.60
N ILE A 118 -8.87 24.99 -6.21
CA ILE A 118 -8.63 25.11 -7.65
C ILE A 118 -9.80 24.56 -8.46
N ALA A 119 -10.35 23.40 -8.07
CA ALA A 119 -11.53 22.85 -8.73
C ALA A 119 -12.72 23.82 -8.67
N TYR A 120 -12.96 24.43 -7.51
CA TYR A 120 -14.02 25.44 -7.33
C TYR A 120 -13.81 26.68 -8.22
N GLN A 121 -12.57 27.16 -8.34
CA GLN A 121 -12.28 28.36 -9.10
C GLN A 121 -12.30 28.16 -10.62
N PHE A 122 -11.83 27.02 -11.12
CA PHE A 122 -11.61 26.78 -12.55
C PHE A 122 -12.74 25.98 -13.20
N LEU A 123 -13.28 24.94 -12.57
CA LEU A 123 -14.28 24.07 -13.22
C LEU A 123 -15.53 24.83 -13.70
N PRO A 124 -16.13 25.76 -12.94
CA PRO A 124 -17.28 26.53 -13.40
C PRO A 124 -16.98 27.42 -14.61
N LYS A 125 -15.73 27.86 -14.77
CA LYS A 125 -15.29 28.69 -15.91
C LYS A 125 -15.10 27.86 -17.18
N ILE A 126 -14.73 26.59 -17.04
CA ILE A 126 -14.58 25.65 -18.16
C ILE A 126 -15.95 25.28 -18.73
N LEU A 127 -16.86 24.81 -17.87
CA LEU A 127 -18.22 24.47 -18.26
C LEU A 127 -19.17 24.53 -17.05
N PRO A 128 -20.34 25.19 -17.17
CA PRO A 128 -21.37 25.14 -16.13
C PRO A 128 -21.73 23.69 -15.76
N GLY A 129 -21.79 23.39 -14.47
CA GLY A 129 -22.10 22.05 -13.95
C GLY A 129 -20.89 21.11 -13.77
N LEU A 130 -19.72 21.44 -14.30
CA LEU A 130 -18.51 20.61 -14.16
C LEU A 130 -18.04 20.48 -12.71
N LEU A 131 -18.25 21.52 -11.89
CA LEU A 131 -18.03 21.45 -10.44
C LEU A 131 -18.95 20.42 -9.77
N GLY A 132 -20.22 20.32 -10.19
CA GLY A 132 -21.15 19.31 -9.69
C GLY A 132 -20.71 17.90 -10.07
N LEU A 133 -20.25 17.70 -11.31
CA LEU A 133 -19.69 16.43 -11.76
C LEU A 133 -18.42 16.05 -10.98
N PHE A 134 -17.57 17.03 -10.66
CA PHE A 134 -16.40 16.84 -9.81
C PHE A 134 -16.76 16.35 -8.42
N LEU A 135 -17.70 17.03 -7.75
CA LEU A 135 -18.17 16.63 -6.42
C LEU A 135 -18.81 15.24 -6.45
N ALA A 136 -19.65 14.96 -7.45
CA ALA A 136 -20.27 13.65 -7.63
C ALA A 136 -19.22 12.55 -7.84
N GLY A 137 -18.20 12.79 -8.68
CA GLY A 137 -17.11 11.85 -8.93
C GLY A 137 -16.23 11.62 -7.70
N LEU A 138 -15.95 12.66 -6.92
CA LEU A 138 -15.20 12.57 -5.67
C LEU A 138 -15.96 11.70 -4.64
N LEU A 139 -17.27 11.96 -4.46
CA LEU A 139 -18.12 11.15 -3.57
C LEU A 139 -18.19 9.70 -4.04
N ALA A 140 -18.39 9.45 -5.34
CA ALA A 140 -18.43 8.10 -5.91
C ALA A 140 -17.11 7.33 -5.68
N SER A 141 -15.97 7.99 -5.86
CA SER A 141 -14.65 7.38 -5.63
C SER A 141 -14.43 7.01 -4.15
N VAL A 142 -14.84 7.87 -3.22
CA VAL A 142 -14.70 7.61 -1.78
C VAL A 142 -15.63 6.48 -1.35
N MET A 143 -16.90 6.51 -1.78
CA MET A 143 -17.88 5.47 -1.45
C MET A 143 -17.42 4.09 -1.96
N SER A 144 -16.91 4.00 -3.19
CA SER A 144 -16.41 2.72 -3.73
C SER A 144 -15.28 2.11 -2.88
N SER A 145 -14.39 2.94 -2.33
CA SER A 145 -13.31 2.47 -1.47
C SER A 145 -13.84 2.04 -0.09
N CYS A 146 -14.72 2.86 0.50
CA CYS A 146 -15.36 2.55 1.78
C CYS A 146 -16.15 1.24 1.69
N ASP A 147 -16.95 1.05 0.64
CA ASP A 147 -17.75 -0.15 0.41
C ASP A 147 -16.87 -1.40 0.34
N ALA A 148 -15.74 -1.33 -0.38
CA ALA A 148 -14.79 -2.44 -0.46
C ALA A 148 -14.22 -2.80 0.92
N PHE A 149 -13.77 -1.81 1.70
CA PHE A 149 -13.26 -2.06 3.06
C PHE A 149 -14.34 -2.58 4.01
N MET A 150 -15.58 -2.07 3.90
CA MET A 150 -16.71 -2.54 4.69
C MET A 150 -17.03 -4.00 4.43
N VAL A 151 -17.14 -4.40 3.16
CA VAL A 151 -17.45 -5.78 2.77
C VAL A 151 -16.31 -6.72 3.17
N SER A 152 -15.06 -6.37 2.87
CA SER A 152 -13.92 -7.22 3.24
C SER A 152 -13.78 -7.38 4.75
N THR A 153 -13.87 -6.30 5.53
CA THR A 153 -13.68 -6.35 6.99
C THR A 153 -14.83 -7.09 7.68
N SER A 154 -16.07 -6.87 7.26
CA SER A 154 -17.22 -7.59 7.82
C SER A 154 -17.18 -9.08 7.51
N GLY A 155 -16.75 -9.47 6.31
CA GLY A 155 -16.52 -10.87 5.94
C GLY A 155 -15.44 -11.52 6.81
N LEU A 156 -14.30 -10.85 6.97
CA LEU A 156 -13.19 -11.32 7.82
C LEU A 156 -13.61 -11.46 9.28
N PHE A 157 -14.33 -10.48 9.85
CA PHE A 157 -14.83 -10.57 11.22
C PHE A 157 -15.81 -11.73 11.38
N THR A 158 -16.77 -11.86 10.45
CA THR A 158 -17.81 -12.89 10.56
C THR A 158 -17.24 -14.29 10.41
N GLU A 159 -16.39 -14.53 9.42
CA GLU A 159 -15.84 -15.87 9.12
C GLU A 159 -14.69 -16.26 10.06
N ASN A 160 -13.81 -15.33 10.44
CA ASN A 160 -12.61 -15.67 11.22
C ASN A 160 -12.73 -15.45 12.73
N ILE A 161 -13.69 -14.63 13.18
CA ILE A 161 -13.87 -14.32 14.60
C ILE A 161 -15.22 -14.83 15.08
N TYR A 162 -16.32 -14.39 14.47
CA TYR A 162 -17.66 -14.68 15.00
C TYR A 162 -18.07 -16.15 14.82
N LYS A 163 -17.95 -16.70 13.61
CA LYS A 163 -18.37 -18.07 13.29
C LYS A 163 -17.58 -19.14 14.05
N PRO A 164 -16.26 -19.03 14.28
CA PRO A 164 -15.54 -19.96 15.14
C PRO A 164 -15.96 -19.91 16.62
N LEU A 165 -16.35 -18.73 17.13
CA LEU A 165 -16.82 -18.57 18.51
C LEU A 165 -18.28 -18.98 18.70
N PHE A 166 -19.11 -18.80 17.67
CA PHE A 166 -20.54 -19.10 17.69
C PHE A 166 -20.92 -19.92 16.45
N PRO A 167 -20.54 -21.22 16.41
CA PRO A 167 -20.82 -22.08 15.27
C PRO A 167 -22.32 -22.42 15.15
N ASP A 168 -22.67 -23.09 14.04
CA ASP A 168 -23.99 -23.68 13.78
C ASP A 168 -25.18 -22.70 13.77
N ARG A 169 -24.92 -21.43 13.44
CA ARG A 169 -25.97 -20.44 13.17
C ARG A 169 -26.42 -20.47 11.72
N SER A 170 -27.63 -19.99 11.48
CA SER A 170 -28.19 -19.93 10.13
C SER A 170 -27.41 -18.95 9.23
N PRO A 171 -27.39 -19.14 7.90
CA PRO A 171 -26.76 -18.17 6.98
C PRO A 171 -27.32 -16.75 7.13
N LYS A 172 -28.62 -16.61 7.40
CA LYS A 172 -29.27 -15.31 7.65
C LYS A 172 -28.70 -14.62 8.90
N HIS A 173 -28.36 -15.39 9.94
CA HIS A 173 -27.73 -14.87 11.15
C HIS A 173 -26.33 -14.32 10.86
N TYR A 174 -25.48 -15.09 10.17
CA TYR A 174 -24.15 -14.60 9.80
C TYR A 174 -24.19 -13.37 8.91
N LEU A 175 -25.14 -13.29 7.97
CA LEU A 175 -25.35 -12.08 7.16
C LEU A 175 -25.77 -10.87 8.00
N LEU A 176 -26.60 -11.07 9.04
CA LEU A 176 -26.95 -9.98 9.96
C LEU A 176 -25.71 -9.50 10.74
N ILE A 177 -24.90 -10.43 11.26
CA ILE A 177 -23.68 -10.09 11.99
C ILE A 177 -22.69 -9.34 11.10
N ALA A 178 -22.52 -9.75 9.83
CA ALA A 178 -21.70 -9.04 8.87
C ALA A 178 -22.17 -7.59 8.67
N ARG A 179 -23.49 -7.36 8.53
CA ARG A 179 -24.07 -6.00 8.40
C ARG A 179 -23.89 -5.14 9.66
N VAL A 180 -24.02 -5.72 10.85
CA VAL A 180 -23.79 -4.99 12.10
C VAL A 180 -22.31 -4.66 12.26
N SER A 181 -21.42 -5.61 11.94
CA SER A 181 -19.97 -5.41 11.97
C SER A 181 -19.53 -4.33 10.98
N SER A 182 -20.08 -4.29 9.77
CA SER A 182 -19.74 -3.24 8.80
C SER A 182 -20.13 -1.85 9.31
N LEU A 183 -21.31 -1.70 9.93
CA LEU A 183 -21.72 -0.44 10.54
C LEU A 183 -20.74 0.00 11.64
N PHE A 184 -20.33 -0.92 12.52
CA PHE A 184 -19.36 -0.62 13.58
C PHE A 184 -18.02 -0.15 13.00
N VAL A 185 -17.51 -0.82 11.96
CA VAL A 185 -16.25 -0.44 11.28
C VAL A 185 -16.35 0.96 10.69
N VAL A 186 -17.46 1.32 10.05
CA VAL A 186 -17.68 2.67 9.50
C VAL A 186 -17.68 3.72 10.61
N VAL A 187 -18.45 3.49 11.69
CA VAL A 187 -18.53 4.43 12.81
C VAL A 187 -17.15 4.64 13.45
N ALA A 188 -16.41 3.55 13.68
CA ALA A 188 -15.04 3.63 14.21
C ALA A 188 -14.10 4.38 13.25
N GLY A 189 -14.20 4.13 11.94
CA GLY A 189 -13.42 4.82 10.92
C GLY A 189 -13.71 6.33 10.88
N VAL A 190 -14.97 6.73 11.00
CA VAL A 190 -15.37 8.16 11.06
C VAL A 190 -14.82 8.81 12.33
N ILE A 191 -14.97 8.17 13.49
CA ILE A 191 -14.41 8.68 14.76
C ILE A 191 -12.89 8.83 14.66
N PHE A 192 -12.21 7.86 14.05
CA PHE A 192 -10.77 7.90 13.84
C PHE A 192 -10.37 9.03 12.88
N ALA A 193 -11.11 9.24 11.79
CA ALA A 193 -10.84 10.29 10.82
C ALA A 193 -10.85 11.69 11.46
N TYR A 194 -11.78 11.97 12.39
CA TYR A 194 -11.83 13.25 13.12
C TYR A 194 -10.66 13.49 14.09
N ARG A 195 -9.80 12.48 14.32
CA ARG A 195 -8.63 12.59 15.19
C ARG A 195 -7.31 12.72 14.42
N LEU A 196 -7.35 12.68 13.10
CA LEU A 196 -6.16 12.83 12.27
C LEU A 196 -5.79 14.31 12.15
N GLU A 197 -4.50 14.61 12.32
CA GLU A 197 -3.95 15.97 12.17
C GLU A 197 -3.93 16.43 10.70
N GLY A 198 -3.97 15.49 9.75
CA GLY A 198 -4.01 15.75 8.31
C GLY A 198 -3.94 14.46 7.48
N VAL A 199 -4.11 14.58 6.16
CA VAL A 199 -4.17 13.41 5.25
C VAL A 199 -2.84 12.65 5.22
N VAL A 200 -1.72 13.36 5.24
CA VAL A 200 -0.37 12.75 5.22
C VAL A 200 -0.11 11.90 6.45
N ALA A 201 -0.49 12.39 7.64
CA ALA A 201 -0.35 11.64 8.89
C ALA A 201 -1.18 10.34 8.87
N GLY A 202 -2.42 10.41 8.35
CA GLY A 202 -3.25 9.22 8.16
C GLY A 202 -2.61 8.19 7.21
N LEU A 203 -2.02 8.66 6.11
CA LEU A 203 -1.33 7.81 5.13
C LEU A 203 -0.08 7.14 5.73
N GLU A 204 0.71 7.87 6.52
CA GLU A 204 1.88 7.32 7.21
C GLU A 204 1.50 6.22 8.22
N ILE A 205 0.40 6.39 8.95
CA ILE A 205 -0.12 5.34 9.84
C ILE A 205 -0.52 4.11 9.03
N PHE A 206 -1.24 4.32 7.91
CA PHE A 206 -1.67 3.24 7.04
C PHE A 206 -0.50 2.41 6.48
N TRP A 207 0.62 3.06 6.15
CA TRP A 207 1.83 2.38 5.64
C TRP A 207 2.56 1.52 6.66
N LYS A 208 2.38 1.75 7.96
CA LYS A 208 3.13 1.02 9.00
C LYS A 208 2.51 -0.35 9.32
N ILE A 209 1.18 -0.43 9.36
CA ILE A 209 0.48 -1.60 9.93
C ILE A 209 0.59 -2.84 9.03
N GLY A 210 0.27 -2.71 7.73
CA GLY A 210 0.26 -3.85 6.81
C GLY A 210 1.58 -4.63 6.74
N PRO A 211 2.73 -3.96 6.55
CA PRO A 211 4.03 -4.63 6.45
C PRO A 211 4.42 -5.45 7.68
N MET A 212 4.02 -5.05 8.90
CA MET A 212 4.29 -5.81 10.12
C MET A 212 3.67 -7.22 10.08
N LEU A 213 2.48 -7.35 9.48
CA LEU A 213 1.81 -8.62 9.22
C LEU A 213 2.37 -9.30 7.95
N GLY A 214 2.81 -8.50 6.98
CA GLY A 214 3.33 -8.95 5.70
C GLY A 214 4.60 -9.81 5.81
N ILE A 215 5.42 -9.57 6.84
CA ILE A 215 6.59 -10.42 7.13
C ILE A 215 6.18 -11.89 7.24
N ALA A 216 5.14 -12.19 8.03
CA ALA A 216 4.68 -13.55 8.24
C ALA A 216 4.13 -14.19 6.95
N PHE A 217 3.43 -13.40 6.13
CA PHE A 217 2.94 -13.84 4.83
C PHE A 217 4.09 -14.25 3.90
N TRP A 218 5.07 -13.36 3.69
CA TRP A 218 6.18 -13.63 2.77
C TRP A 218 7.09 -14.76 3.26
N MET A 219 7.37 -14.81 4.56
CA MET A 219 8.11 -15.94 5.14
C MET A 219 7.34 -17.25 4.99
N GLY A 220 6.02 -17.28 5.21
CA GLY A 220 5.20 -18.47 4.98
C GLY A 220 5.18 -18.92 3.52
N LEU A 221 5.15 -17.96 2.59
CA LEU A 221 5.13 -18.22 1.16
C LEU A 221 6.45 -18.80 0.63
N PHE A 222 7.61 -18.37 1.16
CA PHE A 222 8.91 -18.77 0.63
C PHE A 222 9.73 -19.70 1.53
N TRP A 223 9.39 -19.82 2.82
CA TRP A 223 10.17 -20.59 3.79
C TRP A 223 9.31 -21.63 4.49
N ARG A 224 9.53 -22.91 4.14
CA ARG A 224 8.77 -24.06 4.64
C ARG A 224 8.81 -24.23 6.16
N ARG A 225 9.84 -23.67 6.81
CA ARG A 225 10.04 -23.79 8.25
C ARG A 225 9.29 -22.73 9.05
N MET A 226 8.65 -21.76 8.38
CA MET A 226 7.83 -20.75 9.06
C MET A 226 6.68 -21.41 9.80
N THR A 227 6.58 -21.16 11.11
CA THR A 227 5.55 -21.76 11.97
C THR A 227 4.52 -20.74 12.41
N ALA A 228 3.38 -21.19 12.96
CA ALA A 228 2.40 -20.29 13.56
C ALA A 228 2.99 -19.48 14.73
N VAL A 229 3.89 -20.09 15.53
CA VAL A 229 4.60 -19.40 16.61
C VAL A 229 5.53 -18.33 16.03
N GLY A 230 6.25 -18.65 14.95
CA GLY A 230 7.07 -17.69 14.21
C GLY A 230 6.27 -16.53 13.65
N ALA A 231 5.10 -16.78 13.08
CA ALA A 231 4.22 -15.75 12.52
C ALA A 231 3.75 -14.76 13.60
N TRP A 232 3.32 -15.26 14.76
CA TRP A 232 2.95 -14.42 15.89
C TRP A 232 4.13 -13.67 16.48
N ALA A 233 5.27 -14.34 16.68
CA ALA A 233 6.49 -13.70 17.18
C ALA A 233 6.95 -12.56 16.27
N SER A 234 6.97 -12.80 14.95
CA SER A 234 7.30 -11.77 13.96
C SER A 234 6.38 -10.56 14.06
N THR A 235 5.07 -10.79 14.09
CA THR A 235 4.06 -9.72 14.11
C THR A 235 4.14 -8.91 15.40
N LEU A 236 4.19 -9.59 16.55
CA LEU A 236 4.20 -8.95 17.87
C LEU A 236 5.49 -8.19 18.13
N VAL A 237 6.65 -8.73 17.70
CA VAL A 237 7.93 -8.03 17.82
C VAL A 237 7.98 -6.84 16.88
N ALA A 238 7.53 -6.96 15.63
CA ALA A 238 7.45 -5.81 14.71
C ALA A 238 6.58 -4.68 15.29
N PHE A 239 5.39 -5.02 15.82
CA PHE A 239 4.53 -4.06 16.49
C PHE A 239 5.18 -3.45 17.74
N GLY A 240 5.83 -4.28 18.58
CA GLY A 240 6.53 -3.82 19.78
C GLY A 240 7.70 -2.88 19.47
N VAL A 241 8.45 -3.16 18.41
CA VAL A 241 9.55 -2.29 17.95
C VAL A 241 9.02 -0.99 17.39
N TRP A 242 7.95 -1.03 16.59
CA TRP A 242 7.27 0.19 16.16
C TRP A 242 6.82 1.04 17.35
N TRP A 243 6.13 0.45 18.32
CA TRP A 243 5.71 1.14 19.53
C TRP A 243 6.89 1.70 20.34
N LEU A 244 7.98 0.93 20.47
CA LEU A 244 9.18 1.38 21.16
C LEU A 244 9.80 2.61 20.47
N THR A 245 9.86 2.60 19.14
CA THR A 245 10.41 3.72 18.35
C THR A 245 9.56 5.00 18.38
N THR A 246 8.33 4.95 18.91
CA THR A 246 7.52 6.15 19.15
C THR A 246 7.67 6.72 20.56
N GLN A 247 8.39 6.03 21.46
CA GLN A 247 8.58 6.49 22.84
C GLN A 247 9.70 7.52 22.94
N SER A 248 9.46 8.62 23.66
CA SER A 248 10.44 9.70 23.85
C SER A 248 11.76 9.21 24.46
N ALA A 249 11.70 8.26 25.40
CA ALA A 249 12.90 7.69 26.02
C ALA A 249 13.80 6.97 24.99
N PHE A 250 13.20 6.24 24.05
CA PHE A 250 13.93 5.56 22.98
C PHE A 250 14.49 6.57 21.97
N ILE A 251 13.68 7.57 21.60
CA ILE A 251 14.11 8.64 20.67
C ILE A 251 15.33 9.37 21.24
N ASN A 252 15.28 9.80 22.50
CA ASN A 252 16.40 10.49 23.17
C ASN A 252 17.64 9.60 23.27
N TRP A 253 17.45 8.29 23.51
CA TRP A 253 18.57 7.35 23.54
C TRP A 253 19.21 7.22 22.16
N VAL A 254 18.42 7.10 21.09
CA VAL A 254 18.94 7.05 19.71
C VAL A 254 19.64 8.36 19.35
N ASP A 255 19.09 9.51 19.74
CA ASP A 255 19.65 10.83 19.53
C ASP A 255 21.02 11.01 20.21
N SER A 256 21.23 10.36 21.36
CA SER A 256 22.51 10.39 22.09
C SER A 256 23.64 9.58 21.43
N LEU A 257 23.35 8.80 20.38
CA LEU A 257 24.36 8.00 19.69
C LEU A 257 25.27 8.89 18.84
N PRO A 258 26.59 8.62 18.79
CA PRO A 258 27.55 9.49 18.11
C PRO A 258 27.36 9.60 16.60
N PHE A 259 26.63 8.65 16.00
CA PHE A 259 26.33 8.61 14.56
C PHE A 259 24.87 8.97 14.23
N ALA A 260 24.08 9.42 15.22
CA ALA A 260 22.65 9.69 15.04
C ALA A 260 22.38 10.76 13.99
N ASP A 261 23.16 11.84 14.02
CA ASP A 261 23.07 12.94 13.05
C ASP A 261 23.56 12.51 11.66
N GLU A 262 24.72 11.84 11.59
CA GLU A 262 25.31 11.38 10.32
C GLU A 262 24.37 10.45 9.54
N TRP A 263 23.69 9.54 10.26
CA TRP A 263 22.75 8.58 9.68
C TRP A 263 21.32 9.09 9.64
N ARG A 264 21.08 10.30 10.16
CA ARG A 264 19.77 10.92 10.25
C ARG A 264 18.74 9.98 10.90
N LEU A 265 19.13 9.40 12.04
CA LEU A 265 18.28 8.46 12.78
C LEU A 265 17.09 9.15 13.43
N VAL A 266 17.31 10.38 13.91
CA VAL A 266 16.30 11.26 14.50
C VAL A 266 16.12 12.47 13.59
N PHE A 267 14.87 12.90 13.47
CA PHE A 267 14.51 14.10 12.73
C PHE A 267 13.48 14.89 13.52
N ILE A 268 13.53 16.22 13.44
CA ILE A 268 12.60 17.11 14.11
C ILE A 268 11.55 17.56 13.10
N ARG A 269 10.29 17.18 13.32
CA ARG A 269 9.13 17.62 12.53
C ARG A 269 8.16 18.34 13.45
N ASP A 270 7.78 19.56 13.10
CA ASP A 270 6.85 20.39 13.88
C ASP A 270 7.24 20.53 15.36
N GLY A 271 8.55 20.67 15.62
CA GLY A 271 9.11 20.81 16.97
C GLY A 271 9.14 19.51 17.80
N LYS A 272 8.76 18.37 17.22
CA LYS A 272 8.80 17.05 17.87
C LYS A 272 9.94 16.21 17.28
N ALA A 273 10.85 15.73 18.12
CA ALA A 273 11.85 14.75 17.73
C ALA A 273 11.17 13.39 17.49
N MET A 274 11.46 12.76 16.35
CA MET A 274 10.93 11.47 15.97
C MET A 274 11.98 10.65 15.23
N ILE A 275 11.92 9.32 15.34
CA ILE A 275 12.75 8.45 14.51
C ILE A 275 12.39 8.69 13.04
N TYR A 276 13.41 8.89 12.20
CA TYR A 276 13.21 9.06 10.77
C TYR A 276 12.49 7.83 10.20
N LEU A 277 11.37 8.07 9.50
CA LEU A 277 10.42 7.02 9.12
C LEU A 277 11.06 5.79 8.45
N PRO A 278 12.02 5.92 7.51
CA PRO A 278 12.68 4.78 6.89
C PRO A 278 13.41 3.89 7.91
N TRP A 279 14.08 4.48 8.90
CA TRP A 279 14.75 3.72 9.95
C TRP A 279 13.76 3.00 10.84
N GLN A 280 12.65 3.65 11.20
CA GLN A 280 11.54 3.00 11.91
C GLN A 280 11.03 1.78 11.13
N MET A 281 10.86 1.90 9.81
CA MET A 281 10.45 0.78 8.94
C MET A 281 11.46 -0.37 8.94
N ILE A 282 12.73 -0.07 8.76
CA ILE A 282 13.81 -1.06 8.79
C ILE A 282 13.84 -1.78 10.14
N PHE A 283 13.75 -1.06 11.26
CA PHE A 283 13.82 -1.66 12.59
C PHE A 283 12.70 -2.67 12.81
N TYR A 284 11.44 -2.33 12.55
CA TYR A 284 10.36 -3.29 12.78
C TYR A 284 10.39 -4.46 11.79
N LEU A 285 10.79 -4.23 10.53
CA LEU A 285 10.89 -5.30 9.53
C LEU A 285 12.01 -6.28 9.87
N CYS A 286 13.20 -5.78 10.21
CA CYS A 286 14.34 -6.62 10.55
C CYS A 286 14.13 -7.37 11.86
N CYS A 287 13.70 -6.69 12.93
CA CYS A 287 13.45 -7.33 14.22
C CYS A 287 12.28 -8.31 14.14
N GLY A 288 11.21 -7.99 13.42
CA GLY A 288 10.10 -8.90 13.17
C GLY A 288 10.54 -10.15 12.40
N ALA A 289 11.27 -9.99 11.29
CA ALA A 289 11.79 -11.11 10.52
C ALA A 289 12.73 -11.99 11.35
N LEU A 290 13.65 -11.39 12.11
CA LEU A 290 14.57 -12.12 12.99
C LEU A 290 13.81 -12.90 14.07
N ALA A 291 12.83 -12.27 14.73
CA ALA A 291 11.99 -12.94 15.72
C ALA A 291 11.21 -14.10 15.10
N GLY A 292 10.66 -13.91 13.90
CA GLY A 292 9.99 -14.95 13.14
C GLY A 292 10.89 -16.14 12.81
N VAL A 293 12.14 -15.87 12.41
CA VAL A 293 13.16 -16.91 12.16
C VAL A 293 13.49 -17.65 13.45
N CYS A 294 13.88 -16.94 14.50
CA CYS A 294 14.28 -17.54 15.78
C CYS A 294 13.15 -18.40 16.37
N ALA A 295 11.94 -17.85 16.48
CA ALA A 295 10.79 -18.56 17.04
C ALA A 295 10.36 -19.75 16.17
N SER A 296 10.47 -19.65 14.84
CA SER A 296 10.22 -20.78 13.94
C SER A 296 11.23 -21.90 14.15
N LEU A 297 12.51 -21.59 14.26
CA LEU A 297 13.56 -22.58 14.49
C LEU A 297 13.42 -23.26 15.86
N MET A 298 12.98 -22.53 16.88
CA MET A 298 12.78 -23.03 18.25
C MET A 298 11.47 -23.81 18.44
N SER A 299 10.48 -23.63 17.56
CA SER A 299 9.17 -24.29 17.64
C SER A 299 9.11 -25.56 16.80
N ARG A 300 8.08 -26.40 17.02
CA ARG A 300 7.90 -27.66 16.26
C ARG A 300 7.71 -27.37 14.76
N PRO A 301 8.36 -28.11 13.87
CA PRO A 301 8.19 -27.94 12.43
C PRO A 301 6.75 -28.22 11.99
N PRO A 302 6.24 -27.51 10.96
CA PRO A 302 4.94 -27.82 10.41
C PRO A 302 4.94 -29.21 9.76
N GLU A 303 3.77 -29.83 9.74
CA GLU A 303 3.56 -31.16 9.16
C GLU A 303 3.92 -31.17 7.65
N PRO A 304 4.81 -32.08 7.18
CA PRO A 304 5.27 -32.11 5.80
C PRO A 304 4.14 -32.20 4.77
N ASP A 305 3.17 -33.09 4.98
CA ASP A 305 2.06 -33.32 4.06
C ASP A 305 1.20 -32.07 3.85
N ARG A 306 1.02 -31.29 4.93
CA ARG A 306 0.29 -30.01 4.87
C ARG A 306 1.05 -28.98 4.04
N LEU A 307 2.36 -28.91 4.20
CA LEU A 307 3.22 -28.02 3.43
C LEU A 307 3.25 -28.43 1.96
N ASP A 308 3.39 -29.72 1.67
CA ASP A 308 3.41 -30.23 0.30
C ASP A 308 2.11 -29.94 -0.44
N ARG A 309 0.96 -30.10 0.23
CA ARG A 309 -0.33 -29.70 -0.32
C ARG A 309 -0.40 -28.19 -0.57
N PHE A 310 0.03 -27.37 0.39
CA PHE A 310 0.02 -25.91 0.24
C PHE A 310 0.89 -25.44 -0.94
N TYR A 311 2.13 -25.93 -1.05
CA TYR A 311 3.02 -25.55 -2.13
C TYR A 311 2.63 -26.18 -3.47
N ALA A 312 1.96 -27.34 -3.46
CA ALA A 312 1.32 -27.87 -4.67
C ALA A 312 0.22 -26.92 -5.18
N LEU A 313 -0.63 -26.41 -4.28
CA LEU A 313 -1.69 -25.46 -4.64
C LEU A 313 -1.15 -24.18 -5.25
N ILE A 314 -0.17 -23.54 -4.62
CA ILE A 314 0.42 -22.28 -5.12
C ILE A 314 1.02 -22.45 -6.53
N ARG A 315 1.53 -23.64 -6.85
CA ARG A 315 2.11 -23.94 -8.16
C ARG A 315 1.09 -24.36 -9.21
N THR A 316 -0.12 -24.70 -8.77
CA THR A 316 -1.14 -25.24 -9.67
C THR A 316 -1.88 -24.05 -10.29
N PRO A 317 -1.81 -23.87 -11.63
CA PRO A 317 -2.42 -22.73 -12.28
C PRO A 317 -3.95 -22.83 -12.23
N VAL A 318 -4.61 -21.70 -11.99
CA VAL A 318 -6.08 -21.59 -12.02
C VAL A 318 -6.58 -21.69 -13.46
N THR A 319 -7.47 -22.64 -13.72
CA THR A 319 -8.05 -22.89 -15.04
C THR A 319 -9.55 -22.60 -15.10
N PRO A 320 -10.09 -22.13 -16.24
CA PRO A 320 -11.52 -21.88 -16.38
C PRO A 320 -12.36 -23.14 -16.14
N GLY A 321 -13.34 -23.04 -15.23
CA GLY A 321 -14.27 -24.13 -14.94
C GLY A 321 -13.73 -25.22 -14.01
N GLU A 322 -12.59 -24.99 -13.36
CA GLU A 322 -12.11 -25.91 -12.33
C GLU A 322 -13.08 -26.01 -11.15
N THR A 323 -13.16 -27.22 -10.56
CA THR A 323 -14.04 -27.49 -9.42
C THR A 323 -13.19 -27.78 -8.20
N VAL A 324 -13.38 -26.98 -7.16
CA VAL A 324 -12.70 -27.09 -5.87
C VAL A 324 -13.72 -27.58 -4.85
N ASP A 325 -13.53 -28.80 -4.36
CA ASP A 325 -14.47 -29.44 -3.43
C ASP A 325 -14.44 -28.81 -2.03
N ALA A 326 -13.27 -28.34 -1.59
CA ALA A 326 -13.08 -27.79 -0.25
C ALA A 326 -11.97 -26.72 -0.25
N PRO A 327 -11.98 -25.79 0.71
CA PRO A 327 -10.89 -24.83 0.87
C PRO A 327 -9.53 -25.52 1.01
N CYS A 328 -8.52 -24.98 0.33
CA CYS A 328 -7.13 -25.48 0.38
C CYS A 328 -6.98 -26.95 -0.06
N THR A 329 -7.75 -27.40 -1.05
CA THR A 329 -7.57 -28.69 -1.74
C THR A 329 -7.33 -28.52 -3.24
N LEU A 330 -6.63 -29.47 -3.85
CA LEU A 330 -6.33 -29.43 -5.29
C LEU A 330 -7.61 -29.63 -6.10
N PRO A 331 -7.83 -28.89 -7.20
CA PRO A 331 -8.98 -29.10 -8.06
C PRO A 331 -8.98 -30.50 -8.69
N ARG A 332 -10.16 -31.04 -8.98
CA ARG A 332 -10.29 -32.38 -9.56
C ARG A 332 -9.68 -32.46 -10.96
N GLY A 333 -8.92 -33.52 -11.21
CA GLY A 333 -8.35 -33.79 -12.54
C GLY A 333 -7.16 -32.91 -12.93
N VAL A 334 -6.67 -32.07 -12.02
CA VAL A 334 -5.50 -31.21 -12.30
C VAL A 334 -4.21 -31.94 -11.93
N THR A 335 -3.24 -31.88 -12.84
CA THR A 335 -1.88 -32.39 -12.60
C THR A 335 -1.00 -31.28 -12.06
N VAL A 336 -0.38 -31.51 -10.90
CA VAL A 336 0.49 -30.52 -10.26
C VAL A 336 1.78 -30.38 -11.08
N PRO A 337 2.16 -29.16 -11.49
CA PRO A 337 3.41 -28.95 -12.22
C PRO A 337 4.65 -29.39 -11.40
N PRO A 338 5.70 -29.89 -12.08
CA PRO A 338 6.93 -30.28 -11.40
C PRO A 338 7.58 -29.10 -10.68
N VAL A 339 8.27 -29.38 -9.58
CA VAL A 339 8.98 -28.35 -8.82
C VAL A 339 10.16 -27.83 -9.64
N ARG A 340 10.22 -26.52 -9.90
CA ARG A 340 11.39 -25.88 -10.53
C ARG A 340 11.89 -24.74 -9.66
N LYS A 341 12.81 -25.05 -8.73
CA LYS A 341 13.38 -24.06 -7.81
C LYS A 341 14.53 -23.29 -8.46
N LEU A 342 14.59 -21.98 -8.19
CA LEU A 342 15.71 -21.12 -8.56
C LEU A 342 16.94 -21.41 -7.70
N ILE A 343 16.71 -21.64 -6.40
CA ILE A 343 17.73 -22.01 -5.43
C ILE A 343 17.37 -23.41 -4.89
N PRO A 344 18.21 -24.44 -5.06
CA PRO A 344 17.90 -25.82 -4.69
C PRO A 344 18.05 -26.08 -3.17
N LEU A 345 17.49 -25.21 -2.34
CA LEU A 345 17.44 -25.40 -0.88
C LEU A 345 16.14 -26.10 -0.49
N PRO A 346 16.18 -27.19 0.32
CA PRO A 346 14.98 -27.95 0.69
C PRO A 346 13.93 -27.10 1.40
N SER A 347 14.36 -26.20 2.28
CA SER A 347 13.47 -25.39 3.13
C SER A 347 12.91 -24.14 2.45
N PHE A 348 13.36 -23.80 1.24
CA PHE A 348 12.91 -22.60 0.52
C PHE A 348 12.13 -22.97 -0.74
N GLU A 349 11.11 -22.18 -1.05
CA GLU A 349 10.19 -22.36 -2.19
C GLU A 349 10.25 -21.15 -3.12
N ILE A 350 11.46 -20.85 -3.60
CA ILE A 350 11.71 -19.80 -4.58
C ILE A 350 11.79 -20.44 -5.96
N TYR A 351 10.78 -20.19 -6.78
CA TYR A 351 10.63 -20.82 -8.10
C TYR A 351 11.31 -20.03 -9.22
N VAL A 352 11.70 -20.73 -10.28
CA VAL A 352 12.17 -20.07 -11.51
C VAL A 352 10.97 -19.36 -12.17
N PRO A 353 11.05 -18.05 -12.43
CA PRO A 353 9.96 -17.34 -13.09
C PRO A 353 9.71 -17.91 -14.48
N SER A 354 8.43 -18.01 -14.88
CA SER A 354 8.08 -18.44 -16.23
C SER A 354 8.51 -17.40 -17.28
N PRO A 355 8.68 -17.77 -18.55
CA PRO A 355 8.98 -16.79 -19.62
C PRO A 355 7.95 -15.65 -19.67
N GLN A 356 6.67 -15.96 -19.42
CA GLN A 356 5.61 -14.97 -19.34
C GLN A 356 5.81 -13.98 -18.19
N MET A 357 6.21 -14.44 -17.00
CA MET A 357 6.53 -13.55 -15.88
C MET A 357 7.71 -12.63 -16.22
N TRP A 358 8.75 -13.15 -16.89
CA TRP A 358 9.88 -12.34 -17.35
C TRP A 358 9.47 -11.27 -18.35
N VAL A 359 8.66 -11.63 -19.35
CA VAL A 359 8.14 -10.66 -20.33
C VAL A 359 7.30 -9.59 -19.63
N GLY A 360 6.37 -9.98 -18.75
CA GLY A 360 5.55 -9.05 -17.97
C GLY A 360 6.39 -8.12 -17.09
N PHE A 361 7.42 -8.66 -16.43
CA PHE A 361 8.36 -7.89 -15.61
C PHE A 361 9.12 -6.85 -16.43
N VAL A 362 9.69 -7.25 -17.58
CA VAL A 362 10.42 -6.33 -18.47
C VAL A 362 9.49 -5.25 -19.02
N ILE A 363 8.30 -5.60 -19.50
CA ILE A 363 7.30 -4.63 -19.97
C ILE A 363 6.93 -3.65 -18.84
N GLY A 364 6.69 -4.15 -17.63
CA GLY A 364 6.37 -3.33 -16.47
C GLY A 364 7.47 -2.34 -16.12
N TRP A 365 8.74 -2.78 -16.11
CA TRP A 365 9.88 -1.89 -15.85
C TRP A 365 10.12 -0.88 -16.96
N LEU A 366 9.93 -1.26 -18.23
CA LEU A 366 9.98 -0.31 -19.35
C LEU A 366 8.89 0.75 -19.20
N ALA A 367 7.65 0.36 -18.85
CA ALA A 367 6.58 1.32 -18.59
C ALA A 367 6.90 2.26 -17.43
N VAL A 368 7.50 1.75 -16.34
CA VAL A 368 7.97 2.58 -15.22
C VAL A 368 9.07 3.55 -15.66
N ALA A 369 10.06 3.09 -16.44
CA ALA A 369 11.12 3.94 -16.96
C ALA A 369 10.57 5.05 -17.86
N VAL A 370 9.62 4.74 -18.74
CA VAL A 370 8.93 5.72 -19.57
C VAL A 370 8.15 6.72 -18.72
N LEU A 371 7.42 6.26 -17.69
CA LEU A 371 6.69 7.14 -16.77
C LEU A 371 7.61 8.12 -16.04
N ILE A 372 8.70 7.62 -15.45
CA ILE A 372 9.68 8.45 -14.75
C ILE A 372 10.35 9.40 -15.73
N GLY A 373 10.80 8.92 -16.88
CA GLY A 373 11.44 9.73 -17.91
C GLY A 373 10.53 10.84 -18.44
N THR A 374 9.25 10.53 -18.67
CA THR A 374 8.25 11.51 -19.10
C THR A 374 8.01 12.54 -18.01
N PHE A 375 7.89 12.12 -16.75
CA PHE A 375 7.70 13.06 -15.64
C PHE A 375 8.91 13.97 -15.48
N VAL A 376 10.13 13.41 -15.46
CA VAL A 376 11.38 14.18 -15.38
C VAL A 376 11.48 15.19 -16.53
N TRP A 377 11.18 14.77 -17.75
CA TRP A 377 11.17 15.65 -18.92
C TRP A 377 10.15 16.80 -18.82
N LEU A 378 9.03 16.60 -18.13
CA LEU A 378 8.03 17.65 -17.92
C LEU A 378 8.44 18.66 -16.83
N ILE A 379 9.26 18.25 -15.86
CA ILE A 379 9.68 19.09 -14.72
C ILE A 379 11.11 19.63 -14.87
N SER A 380 11.78 19.32 -15.98
CA SER A 380 13.11 19.81 -16.36
C SER A 380 12.97 20.86 -17.45
#